data_AF-A0A482V1C3-F1
#
_entry.id   AF-A0A482V1C3-F1
#
_cell.length_a   1.000
_cell.length_b   1.000
_cell.length_c   1.000
_cell.angle_alpha   90.00
_cell.angle_beta   90.00
_cell.angle_gamma   90.00
#
_symmetry.space_group_name_H-M   'P 1'
#
loop_
_entity.id
_entity.type
_entity.pdbx_description
1 polymer ?
#
loop_
_entity_poly.entity_id
_entity_poly.type
_entity_poly.pdbx_seq_one_letter_code
_entity_poly.pdbx_strand_id
1 'polypeptide(L)'
;MQILDILISKQAVETSAFAMAVAGLATFVGCFFVTAPYGRFSTPKGWGVLIPAKLAWILMETPNLWVTIVVILYSQFKGQLRALSSSTNCVLLSMFVFHYIHRSLIFPLFLQSTKPMPFNVMLLAFLFCTWNGYNQSVTLVAATTYSHTYMTHTVNFTLGVILFIAGFLINLSADYRLLYLKRTAAKAEKGVEYVIPTGGLFDFISCPNYCKCMCV
;
A
#
# COMPACT_ATOMS: atom_id res chain seq x y z
N MET A 1 5.43 -25.48 13.19
CA MET A 1 6.75 -25.04 12.68
C MET A 1 6.92 -25.39 11.19
N GLN A 2 6.61 -26.62 10.77
CA GLN A 2 6.72 -27.06 9.37
C GLN A 2 5.89 -26.24 8.34
N ILE A 3 4.69 -25.76 8.71
CA ILE A 3 3.86 -24.93 7.81
C ILE A 3 4.52 -23.58 7.51
N LEU A 4 5.05 -22.91 8.53
CA LEU A 4 5.73 -21.61 8.35
C LEU A 4 6.98 -21.76 7.47
N ASP A 5 7.71 -22.88 7.59
CA ASP A 5 8.86 -23.18 6.74
C ASP A 5 8.46 -23.36 5.26
N ILE A 6 7.28 -23.95 5.00
CA ILE A 6 6.72 -24.04 3.65
C ILE A 6 6.33 -22.64 3.15
N LEU A 7 5.70 -21.82 4.00
CA LEU A 7 5.27 -20.46 3.62
C LEU A 7 6.45 -19.55 3.27
N ILE A 8 7.58 -19.64 3.96
CA ILE A 8 8.75 -18.81 3.61
C ILE A 8 9.54 -19.33 2.39
N SER A 9 9.14 -20.46 1.81
CA SER A 9 9.82 -21.02 0.64
C SER A 9 9.58 -20.17 -0.61
N LYS A 10 10.59 -20.12 -1.48
CA LYS A 10 10.51 -19.42 -2.76
C LYS A 10 9.31 -19.86 -3.60
N GLN A 11 9.04 -21.17 -3.67
CA GLN A 11 7.91 -21.73 -4.41
C GLN A 11 6.56 -21.22 -3.89
N ALA A 12 6.39 -21.15 -2.56
CA ALA A 12 5.15 -20.68 -1.95
C ALA A 12 4.90 -19.20 -2.27
N VAL A 13 5.94 -18.36 -2.21
CA VAL A 13 5.83 -16.94 -2.54
C VAL A 13 5.57 -16.70 -4.02
N GLU A 14 6.24 -17.43 -4.92
CA GLU A 14 5.99 -17.31 -6.37
C GLU A 14 4.57 -17.72 -6.73
N THR A 15 4.08 -18.83 -6.16
CA THR A 15 2.69 -19.29 -6.35
C THR A 15 1.69 -18.26 -5.82
N SER A 16 1.98 -17.70 -4.64
CA SER A 16 1.19 -16.65 -4.00
C SER A 16 1.17 -15.35 -4.80
N ALA A 17 2.31 -14.93 -5.37
CA ALA A 17 2.42 -13.76 -6.23
C ALA A 17 1.66 -13.94 -7.54
N PHE A 18 1.74 -15.13 -8.16
CA PHE A 18 0.95 -15.45 -9.35
C PHE A 18 -0.56 -15.40 -9.08
N ALA A 19 -1.01 -15.99 -7.97
CA ALA A 19 -2.40 -15.94 -7.55
C ALA A 19 -2.87 -14.48 -7.29
N MET A 20 -2.01 -13.64 -6.71
CA MET A 20 -2.30 -12.21 -6.53
C MET A 20 -2.43 -11.48 -7.86
N ALA A 21 -1.59 -11.79 -8.85
CA ALA A 21 -1.69 -11.21 -10.20
C ALA A 21 -3.02 -11.58 -10.88
N VAL A 22 -3.45 -12.85 -10.77
CA VAL A 22 -4.75 -13.31 -11.29
C VAL A 22 -5.90 -12.60 -10.58
N ALA A 23 -5.86 -12.48 -9.25
CA ALA A 23 -6.86 -11.74 -8.48
C ALA A 23 -6.89 -10.25 -8.86
N GLY A 24 -5.74 -9.64 -9.15
CA GLY A 24 -5.62 -8.27 -9.63
C GLY A 24 -6.29 -8.08 -10.99
N LEU A 25 -6.07 -9.00 -11.94
CA LEU A 25 -6.75 -8.97 -13.24
C LEU A 25 -8.27 -9.13 -13.11
N ALA A 26 -8.73 -10.07 -12.28
CA ALA A 26 -10.15 -10.25 -12.02
C ALA A 26 -10.77 -9.00 -11.39
N THR A 27 -10.07 -8.36 -10.45
CA THR A 27 -10.50 -7.10 -9.82
C THR A 27 -10.55 -5.96 -10.82
N PHE A 28 -9.55 -5.85 -11.71
CA PHE A 28 -9.53 -4.85 -12.78
C PHE A 28 -10.76 -4.96 -13.69
N VAL A 29 -11.09 -6.17 -14.15
CA VAL A 29 -12.31 -6.43 -14.94
C VAL A 29 -13.56 -6.13 -14.13
N GLY A 30 -13.63 -6.57 -12.87
CA GLY A 30 -14.77 -6.32 -11.99
C GLY A 30 -15.05 -4.84 -11.74
N CYS A 31 -14.01 -4.01 -11.63
CA CYS A 31 -14.13 -2.57 -11.40
C CYS A 31 -14.78 -1.79 -12.57
N PHE A 32 -14.90 -2.36 -13.77
CA PHE A 32 -15.71 -1.78 -14.84
C PHE A 32 -17.21 -1.88 -14.58
N PHE A 33 -17.63 -2.85 -13.76
CA PHE A 33 -19.04 -3.14 -13.48
C PHE A 33 -19.47 -2.73 -12.08
N VAL A 34 -18.54 -2.75 -11.11
CA VAL A 34 -18.82 -2.47 -9.70
C VAL A 34 -17.85 -1.41 -9.17
N THR A 35 -18.40 -0.26 -8.75
CA THR A 35 -17.61 0.77 -8.05
C THR A 35 -17.51 0.45 -6.56
N ALA A 36 -16.30 0.47 -6.02
CA ALA A 36 -16.08 0.25 -4.59
C ALA A 36 -16.77 1.36 -3.75
N PRO A 37 -17.62 1.02 -2.78
CA PRO A 37 -18.49 1.96 -2.08
C PRO A 37 -17.78 2.64 -0.91
N TYR A 38 -16.72 3.40 -1.21
CA TYR A 38 -15.96 4.15 -0.22
C TYR A 38 -15.69 5.57 -0.69
N GLY A 39 -15.47 6.48 0.27
CA GLY A 39 -15.18 7.89 0.00
C GLY A 39 -16.34 8.60 -0.70
N ARG A 40 -16.11 9.09 -1.92
CA ARG A 40 -17.14 9.77 -2.74
C ARG A 40 -18.32 8.84 -3.06
N PHE A 41 -18.07 7.55 -3.23
CA PHE A 41 -19.08 6.55 -3.60
C PHE A 41 -19.69 5.83 -2.39
N SER A 42 -19.46 6.34 -1.18
CA SER A 42 -20.05 5.77 0.03
C SER A 42 -21.56 5.90 0.02
N THR A 43 -22.29 4.78 -0.02
CA THR A 43 -23.75 4.73 0.13
C THR A 43 -24.13 4.22 1.53
N PRO A 44 -25.04 4.89 2.27
CA PRO A 44 -25.48 4.43 3.59
C PRO A 44 -26.22 3.08 3.59
N LYS A 45 -26.77 2.66 2.44
CA LYS A 45 -27.51 1.41 2.28
C LYS A 45 -26.66 0.35 1.57
N GLY A 46 -26.59 -0.85 2.13
CA GLY A 46 -26.26 -2.08 1.38
C GLY A 46 -24.89 -2.73 1.60
N TRP A 47 -23.92 -2.09 2.28
CA TRP A 47 -22.55 -2.63 2.40
C TRP A 47 -22.11 -3.00 3.83
N GLY A 48 -23.08 -3.21 4.73
CA GLY A 48 -22.83 -3.75 6.07
C GLY A 48 -22.48 -2.69 7.12
N VAL A 49 -21.75 -3.11 8.15
CA VAL A 49 -21.42 -2.26 9.32
C VAL A 49 -20.42 -1.17 8.92
N LEU A 50 -20.70 0.06 9.35
CA LEU A 50 -19.88 1.24 9.09
C LEU A 50 -18.90 1.46 10.26
N ILE A 51 -17.63 1.70 9.95
CA ILE A 51 -16.57 1.97 10.93
C ILE A 51 -15.93 3.34 10.70
N PRO A 52 -15.38 3.99 11.75
CA PRO A 52 -14.71 5.28 11.61
C PRO A 52 -13.57 5.20 10.59
N ALA A 53 -13.56 6.08 9.58
CA ALA A 53 -12.63 5.99 8.46
C ALA A 53 -11.15 6.04 8.86
N LYS A 54 -10.79 6.81 9.91
CA LYS A 54 -9.41 6.80 10.44
C LYS A 54 -8.99 5.43 10.95
N LEU A 55 -9.85 4.79 11.74
CA LEU A 55 -9.60 3.46 12.29
C LEU A 55 -9.53 2.43 11.16
N ALA A 56 -10.50 2.47 10.24
CA ALA A 56 -10.55 1.60 9.07
C ALA A 56 -9.26 1.67 8.24
N TRP A 57 -8.75 2.89 8.03
CA TRP A 57 -7.55 3.12 7.25
C TRP A 57 -6.28 2.57 7.90
N ILE A 58 -6.14 2.79 9.22
CA ILE A 58 -5.01 2.24 9.98
C ILE A 58 -5.09 0.71 9.95
N LEU A 59 -6.26 0.14 10.23
CA LEU A 59 -6.42 -1.31 10.22
C LEU A 59 -6.11 -1.91 8.86
N MET A 60 -6.57 -1.31 7.76
CA MET A 60 -6.40 -1.92 6.44
C MET A 60 -4.97 -1.83 5.89
N GLU A 61 -4.21 -0.77 6.15
CA GLU A 61 -2.87 -0.56 5.56
C GLU A 61 -1.72 -1.13 6.43
N THR A 62 -1.88 -1.14 7.77
CA THR A 62 -0.85 -1.61 8.71
C THR A 62 -0.40 -3.07 8.56
N PRO A 63 -1.17 -4.04 8.00
CA PRO A 63 -0.71 -5.42 7.86
C PRO A 63 0.60 -5.56 7.09
N ASN A 64 0.88 -4.68 6.12
CA ASN A 64 2.17 -4.69 5.41
C ASN A 64 3.36 -4.53 6.35
N LEU A 65 3.23 -3.71 7.40
CA LEU A 65 4.28 -3.50 8.40
C LEU A 65 4.37 -4.69 9.37
N TRP A 66 3.23 -5.13 9.93
CA TRP A 66 3.22 -6.21 10.91
C TRP A 66 3.69 -7.53 10.31
N VAL A 67 3.25 -7.87 9.10
CA VAL A 67 3.71 -9.08 8.40
C VAL A 67 5.21 -9.00 8.13
N THR A 68 5.72 -7.84 7.70
CA THR A 68 7.16 -7.65 7.51
C THR A 68 7.95 -7.90 8.80
N ILE A 69 7.50 -7.36 9.93
CA ILE A 69 8.13 -7.58 11.24
C ILE A 69 8.11 -9.07 11.60
N VAL A 70 6.96 -9.74 11.46
CA VAL A 70 6.82 -11.17 11.76
C VAL A 70 7.76 -12.01 10.91
N VAL A 71 7.87 -11.72 9.61
CA VAL A 71 8.76 -12.45 8.70
C VAL A 71 10.23 -12.24 9.07
N ILE A 72 10.64 -11.01 9.43
CA ILE A 72 12.00 -10.74 9.91
C ILE A 72 12.30 -11.52 11.19
N LEU A 73 11.43 -11.45 12.20
CA LEU A 73 11.63 -12.15 13.48
C LEU A 73 11.67 -13.67 13.30
N TYR A 74 10.78 -14.23 12.49
CA TYR A 74 10.76 -15.65 12.20
C TYR A 74 12.02 -16.10 11.45
N SER A 75 12.43 -15.34 10.43
CA SER A 75 13.62 -15.64 9.63
C SER A 75 14.90 -15.51 10.46
N GLN A 76 14.94 -14.57 11.41
CA GLN A 76 16.02 -14.44 12.40
C GLN A 76 16.11 -15.68 13.28
N PHE A 77 14.99 -16.13 13.83
CA PHE A 77 14.93 -17.34 14.67
C PHE A 77 15.43 -18.59 13.93
N LYS A 78 15.18 -18.67 12.63
CA LYS A 78 15.65 -19.76 11.76
C LYS A 78 17.08 -19.61 11.21
N GLY A 79 17.75 -18.49 11.49
CA GLY A 79 19.07 -18.20 10.91
C GLY A 79 19.05 -17.99 9.38
N GLN A 80 17.90 -17.57 8.82
CA GLN A 80 17.64 -17.44 7.39
C GLN A 80 17.67 -15.99 6.88
N LEU A 81 18.25 -15.05 7.64
CA LEU A 81 18.39 -13.64 7.24
C LEU A 81 19.47 -13.36 6.17
N ARG A 82 19.92 -14.38 5.42
CA ARG A 82 20.98 -14.22 4.42
C ARG A 82 20.63 -13.21 3.34
N ALA A 83 19.35 -13.04 3.01
CA ALA A 83 18.90 -12.07 2.03
C ALA A 83 19.16 -10.63 2.49
N LEU A 84 19.08 -10.34 3.80
CA LEU A 84 19.37 -9.03 4.38
C LEU A 84 20.87 -8.70 4.46
N SER A 85 21.75 -9.66 4.19
CA SER A 85 23.17 -9.35 3.98
C SER A 85 23.39 -8.59 2.67
N SER A 86 22.46 -8.68 1.71
CA SER A 86 22.51 -7.90 0.48
C SER A 86 22.05 -6.45 0.69
N SER A 87 22.89 -5.50 0.28
CA SER A 87 22.54 -4.08 0.28
C SER A 87 21.33 -3.79 -0.61
N THR A 88 21.16 -4.55 -1.70
CA THR A 88 20.03 -4.38 -2.63
C THR A 88 18.70 -4.72 -1.97
N ASN A 89 18.63 -5.88 -1.29
CA ASN A 89 17.45 -6.29 -0.54
C ASN A 89 17.10 -5.28 0.55
N CYS A 90 18.10 -4.80 1.29
CA CYS A 90 17.90 -3.80 2.34
C CYS A 90 17.33 -2.49 1.80
N VAL A 91 17.82 -2.00 0.66
CA VAL A 91 17.27 -0.78 0.03
C VAL A 91 15.82 -0.98 -0.40
N LEU A 92 15.51 -2.06 -1.12
CA LEU A 92 14.15 -2.36 -1.59
C LEU A 92 13.17 -2.52 -0.41
N LEU A 93 13.57 -3.25 0.63
CA LEU A 93 12.77 -3.43 1.84
C LEU A 93 12.56 -2.11 2.57
N SER A 94 13.60 -1.27 2.65
CA SER A 94 13.52 0.04 3.29
C SER A 94 12.55 0.97 2.56
N MET A 95 12.56 0.96 1.22
CA MET A 95 11.59 1.71 0.41
C MET A 95 10.15 1.25 0.69
N PHE A 96 9.91 -0.06 0.70
CA PHE A 96 8.60 -0.63 1.02
C PHE A 96 8.13 -0.25 2.43
N VAL A 97 8.97 -0.46 3.44
CA VAL A 97 8.65 -0.12 4.84
C VAL A 97 8.43 1.38 5.00
N PHE A 98 9.27 2.22 4.41
CA PHE A 98 9.12 3.68 4.46
C PHE A 98 7.79 4.14 3.87
N HIS A 99 7.42 3.62 2.70
CA HIS A 99 6.12 3.89 2.09
C HIS A 99 4.96 3.54 3.03
N TYR A 100 4.99 2.35 3.63
CA TYR A 100 3.92 1.88 4.50
C TYR A 100 3.91 2.51 5.89
N ILE A 101 5.05 2.96 6.43
CA ILE A 101 5.10 3.81 7.63
C ILE A 101 4.35 5.10 7.35
N HIS A 102 4.67 5.77 6.23
CA HIS A 102 3.97 6.98 5.87
C HIS A 102 2.47 6.72 5.68
N ARG A 103 2.11 5.70 4.89
CA ARG A 103 0.72 5.43 4.52
C ARG A 103 -0.17 4.96 5.67
N SER A 104 0.38 4.12 6.55
CA SER A 104 -0.39 3.42 7.58
C SER A 104 -0.38 4.15 8.91
N LEU A 105 0.69 4.88 9.21
CA LEU A 105 0.88 5.53 10.51
C LEU A 105 0.84 7.06 10.41
N ILE A 106 1.51 7.67 9.44
CA ILE A 106 1.63 9.13 9.35
C ILE A 106 0.38 9.75 8.70
N PHE A 107 0.02 9.29 7.50
CA PHE A 107 -1.09 9.84 6.72
C PHE A 107 -2.44 9.84 7.47
N PRO A 108 -2.83 8.78 8.21
CA PRO A 108 -4.11 8.75 8.92
C PRO A 108 -4.23 9.79 10.04
N LEU A 109 -3.11 10.25 10.60
CA LEU A 109 -3.09 11.32 11.60
C LEU A 109 -3.60 12.64 11.01
N PHE A 110 -3.33 12.88 9.72
CA PHE A 110 -3.76 14.07 9.01
C PHE A 110 -5.12 13.91 8.33
N LEU A 111 -5.60 12.67 8.18
CA LEU A 111 -6.86 12.36 7.52
C LEU A 111 -8.03 13.06 8.22
N GLN A 112 -8.83 13.76 7.44
CA GLN A 112 -10.08 14.37 7.90
C GLN A 112 -11.20 13.78 7.05
N SER A 113 -11.73 12.63 7.51
CA SER A 113 -12.89 12.01 6.88
C SER A 113 -14.08 12.12 7.82
N THR A 114 -15.15 12.71 7.31
CA THR A 114 -16.47 12.75 7.96
C THR A 114 -17.30 11.51 7.65
N LYS A 115 -16.99 10.80 6.55
CA LYS A 115 -17.71 9.59 6.14
C LYS A 115 -17.08 8.34 6.72
N PRO A 116 -17.88 7.42 7.28
CA PRO A 116 -17.39 6.12 7.70
C PRO A 116 -17.09 5.22 6.50
N MET A 117 -16.28 4.18 6.72
CA MET A 117 -15.95 3.16 5.72
C MET A 117 -16.79 1.90 5.99
N PRO A 118 -17.31 1.21 4.96
CA PRO A 118 -17.87 -0.13 5.13
C PRO A 118 -16.83 -1.14 5.61
N PHE A 119 -17.18 -1.94 6.62
CA PHE A 119 -16.28 -2.92 7.24
C PHE A 119 -15.76 -3.96 6.24
N ASN A 120 -16.61 -4.40 5.30
CA ASN A 120 -16.20 -5.37 4.29
C ASN A 120 -15.14 -4.81 3.32
N VAL A 121 -15.23 -3.53 2.95
CA VAL A 121 -14.20 -2.86 2.14
C VAL A 121 -12.88 -2.79 2.92
N MET A 122 -12.94 -2.42 4.20
CA MET A 122 -11.76 -2.44 5.07
C MET A 122 -11.15 -3.85 5.17
N LEU A 123 -11.99 -4.89 5.31
CA LEU A 123 -11.54 -6.27 5.46
C LEU A 123 -10.87 -6.77 4.17
N LEU A 124 -11.44 -6.48 3.01
CA LEU A 124 -10.81 -6.82 1.72
C LEU A 124 -9.45 -6.14 1.58
N ALA A 125 -9.36 -4.85 1.94
CA ALA A 125 -8.09 -4.12 1.92
C ALA A 125 -7.08 -4.66 2.95
N PHE A 126 -7.53 -5.08 4.13
CA PHE A 126 -6.71 -5.75 5.14
C PHE A 126 -6.14 -7.08 4.63
N LEU A 127 -6.97 -7.91 4.00
CA LEU A 127 -6.55 -9.20 3.43
C LEU A 127 -5.54 -8.99 2.30
N PHE A 128 -5.81 -8.04 1.41
CA PHE A 128 -4.88 -7.65 0.35
C PHE A 128 -3.55 -7.18 0.92
N CYS A 129 -3.55 -6.28 1.92
CA CYS A 129 -2.34 -5.76 2.55
C CYS A 129 -1.57 -6.83 3.31
N THR A 130 -2.26 -7.80 3.93
CA THR A 130 -1.62 -8.95 4.55
C THR A 130 -0.92 -9.81 3.49
N TRP A 131 -1.61 -10.09 2.39
CA TRP A 131 -1.10 -10.91 1.29
C TRP A 131 0.09 -10.23 0.58
N ASN A 132 -0.02 -8.92 0.32
CA ASN A 132 1.04 -8.12 -0.29
C ASN A 132 2.27 -8.02 0.63
N GLY A 133 2.05 -7.71 1.90
CA GLY A 133 3.09 -7.69 2.93
C GLY A 133 3.83 -9.02 3.00
N TYR A 134 3.11 -10.14 2.92
CA TYR A 134 3.70 -11.48 2.87
C TYR A 134 4.59 -11.67 1.63
N ASN A 135 4.07 -11.40 0.42
CA ASN A 135 4.84 -11.58 -0.81
C ASN A 135 6.12 -10.74 -0.82
N GLN A 136 6.02 -9.47 -0.45
CA GLN A 136 7.16 -8.54 -0.48
C GLN A 136 8.19 -8.88 0.61
N SER A 137 7.73 -9.06 1.85
CA SER A 137 8.65 -9.33 2.97
C SER A 137 9.33 -10.69 2.85
N VAL A 138 8.64 -11.76 2.50
CA VAL A 138 9.28 -13.08 2.36
C VAL A 138 10.27 -13.08 1.20
N THR A 139 9.93 -12.45 0.08
CA THR A 139 10.86 -12.31 -1.06
C THR A 139 12.16 -11.63 -0.64
N LEU A 140 12.05 -10.49 0.04
CA LEU A 140 13.21 -9.65 0.37
C LEU A 140 14.00 -10.11 1.60
N VAL A 141 13.37 -10.87 2.49
CA VAL A 141 13.98 -11.29 3.78
C VAL A 141 14.47 -12.74 3.74
N ALA A 142 13.81 -13.65 3.03
CA ALA A 142 14.07 -15.09 3.12
C ALA A 142 14.26 -15.80 1.76
N ALA A 143 13.43 -15.50 0.76
CA ALA A 143 13.35 -16.34 -0.45
C ALA A 143 14.34 -15.96 -1.56
N THR A 144 14.71 -14.68 -1.69
CA THR A 144 15.56 -14.20 -2.79
C THR A 144 16.68 -13.31 -2.29
N THR A 145 17.93 -13.63 -2.66
CA THR A 145 19.08 -12.76 -2.42
C THR A 145 19.51 -12.10 -3.72
N TYR A 146 19.37 -10.78 -3.82
CA TYR A 146 19.88 -10.02 -4.96
C TYR A 146 21.39 -9.82 -4.83
N SER A 147 22.12 -9.90 -5.95
CA SER A 147 23.55 -9.58 -5.97
C SER A 147 23.77 -8.10 -5.62
N HIS A 148 24.84 -7.79 -4.87
CA HIS A 148 25.25 -6.41 -4.61
C HIS A 148 25.50 -5.59 -5.88
N THR A 149 25.93 -6.25 -6.96
CA THR A 149 26.15 -5.61 -8.26
C THR A 149 24.86 -5.26 -9.00
N TYR A 150 23.71 -5.79 -8.57
CA TYR A 150 22.42 -5.55 -9.22
C TYR A 150 22.05 -4.07 -9.23
N MET A 151 22.37 -3.34 -8.14
CA MET A 151 22.11 -1.90 -8.01
C MET A 151 22.83 -1.05 -9.05
N THR A 152 24.05 -1.47 -9.44
CA THR A 152 24.94 -0.67 -10.28
C THR A 152 24.95 -1.10 -11.74
N HIS A 153 24.67 -2.38 -12.01
CA HIS A 153 24.82 -2.96 -13.36
C HIS A 153 23.49 -3.19 -14.07
N THR A 154 22.35 -3.04 -13.39
CA THR A 154 21.04 -3.32 -14.00
C THR A 154 20.20 -2.05 -14.11
N VAL A 155 19.90 -1.65 -15.34
CA VAL A 155 19.05 -0.49 -15.64
C VAL A 155 17.67 -0.61 -14.98
N ASN A 156 17.13 -1.82 -14.86
CA ASN A 156 15.84 -2.09 -14.23
C ASN A 156 15.79 -1.63 -12.77
N PHE A 157 16.89 -1.78 -12.02
CA PHE A 157 16.94 -1.33 -10.63
C PHE A 157 16.84 0.20 -10.57
N THR A 158 17.67 0.90 -11.34
CA THR A 158 17.70 2.36 -11.39
C THR A 158 16.36 2.94 -11.84
N LEU A 159 15.78 2.40 -12.92
CA LEU A 159 14.47 2.84 -13.40
C LEU A 159 13.37 2.56 -12.37
N GLY A 160 13.40 1.39 -11.71
CA GLY A 160 12.45 1.05 -10.65
C GLY A 160 12.51 2.02 -9.48
N VAL A 161 13.72 2.40 -9.03
CA VAL A 161 13.89 3.38 -7.95
C VAL A 161 13.39 4.78 -8.37
N ILE A 162 13.69 5.22 -9.59
CA ILE A 162 13.21 6.52 -10.10
C ILE A 162 11.67 6.52 -10.15
N LEU A 163 11.07 5.46 -10.69
CA LEU A 163 9.61 5.32 -10.77
C LEU A 163 8.97 5.31 -9.38
N PHE A 164 9.57 4.58 -8.43
CA PHE A 164 9.09 4.55 -7.05
C PHE A 164 9.12 5.95 -6.41
N ILE A 165 10.25 6.66 -6.52
CA ILE A 165 10.41 8.00 -5.92
C ILE A 165 9.44 8.98 -6.56
N ALA A 166 9.35 8.98 -7.89
CA ALA A 166 8.42 9.85 -8.62
C ALA A 166 6.97 9.58 -8.20
N GLY A 167 6.55 8.31 -8.22
CA GLY A 167 5.22 7.90 -7.77
C GLY A 167 4.93 8.29 -6.33
N PHE A 168 5.91 8.13 -5.44
CA PHE A 168 5.77 8.42 -4.01
C PHE A 168 5.58 9.91 -3.79
N LEU A 169 6.41 10.75 -4.42
CA LEU A 169 6.33 12.20 -4.31
C LEU A 169 5.03 12.75 -4.93
N ILE A 170 4.59 12.20 -6.05
CA ILE A 170 3.31 12.56 -6.67
C ILE A 170 2.15 12.20 -5.74
N ASN A 171 2.12 10.97 -5.23
CA ASN A 171 1.07 10.53 -4.30
C ASN A 171 1.05 11.39 -3.04
N LEU A 172 2.22 11.65 -2.45
CA LEU A 172 2.38 12.49 -1.27
C LEU A 172 1.85 13.91 -1.52
N SER A 173 2.33 14.56 -2.57
CA SER A 173 1.93 15.92 -2.93
C SER A 173 0.42 16.02 -3.14
N ALA A 174 -0.16 15.09 -3.90
CA ALA A 174 -1.58 15.06 -4.19
C ALA A 174 -2.43 14.83 -2.93
N ASP A 175 -2.06 13.89 -2.08
CA ASP A 175 -2.82 13.55 -0.88
C ASP A 175 -2.81 14.70 0.15
N TYR A 176 -1.65 15.34 0.37
CA TYR A 176 -1.58 16.51 1.26
C TYR A 176 -2.30 17.74 0.67
N ARG A 177 -2.30 17.91 -0.66
CA ARG A 177 -3.08 18.96 -1.32
C ARG A 177 -4.58 18.75 -1.11
N LEU A 178 -5.09 17.53 -1.25
CA LEU A 178 -6.50 17.21 -0.97
C LEU A 178 -6.88 17.50 0.48
N LEU A 179 -6.00 17.14 1.44
CA LEU A 179 -6.23 17.44 2.85
C LEU A 179 -6.22 18.95 3.11
N TYR A 180 -5.33 19.70 2.48
CA TYR A 180 -5.29 21.16 2.58
C TYR A 180 -6.57 21.79 2.05
N LEU A 181 -7.02 21.41 0.85
CA LEU A 181 -8.23 21.97 0.23
C LEU A 181 -9.48 21.67 1.07
N LYS A 182 -9.60 20.45 1.59
CA LYS A 182 -10.70 20.09 2.51
C LYS A 182 -10.67 20.92 3.79
N ARG A 183 -9.49 21.10 4.40
CA ARG A 183 -9.32 21.93 5.61
C ARG A 183 -9.73 23.38 5.36
N THR A 184 -9.31 23.95 4.25
CA THR A 184 -9.60 25.35 3.92
C THR A 184 -11.08 25.55 3.62
N ALA A 185 -11.71 24.65 2.87
CA ALA A 185 -13.13 24.72 2.61
C ALA A 185 -13.98 24.56 3.87
N ALA A 186 -13.65 23.59 4.73
CA ALA A 186 -14.36 23.39 5.99
C ALA A 186 -14.24 24.58 6.96
N LYS A 187 -13.20 25.40 6.84
CA LYS A 187 -13.04 26.66 7.58
C LYS A 187 -13.85 27.81 6.97
N ALA A 188 -13.97 27.86 5.65
CA ALA A 188 -14.69 28.92 4.95
C ALA A 188 -16.21 28.76 5.08
N GLU A 189 -16.72 27.53 4.99
CA GLU A 189 -18.15 27.25 5.02
C GLU A 189 -18.42 25.90 5.71
N LYS A 190 -19.33 25.92 6.70
CA LYS A 190 -19.74 24.70 7.40
C LYS A 190 -20.64 23.87 6.48
N GLY A 191 -20.27 22.61 6.26
CA GLY A 191 -21.05 21.66 5.47
C GLY A 191 -20.51 21.39 4.06
N VAL A 192 -19.42 22.05 3.63
CA VAL A 192 -18.77 21.76 2.35
C VAL A 192 -18.11 20.38 2.40
N GLU A 193 -18.69 19.43 1.68
CA GLU A 193 -18.29 18.02 1.70
C GLU A 193 -17.26 17.68 0.61
N TYR A 194 -17.35 18.36 -0.54
CA TYR A 194 -16.48 18.13 -1.69
C TYR A 194 -16.02 19.46 -2.29
N VAL A 195 -14.75 19.48 -2.71
CA VAL A 195 -14.11 20.65 -3.31
C VAL A 195 -13.43 20.17 -4.59
N ILE A 196 -13.57 20.94 -5.67
CA ILE A 196 -12.84 20.67 -6.91
C ILE A 196 -11.34 20.86 -6.61
N PRO A 197 -10.52 19.81 -6.79
CA PRO A 197 -9.11 19.91 -6.48
C PRO A 197 -8.39 20.78 -7.52
N THR A 198 -7.67 21.80 -7.07
CA THR A 198 -6.90 22.72 -7.93
C THR A 198 -5.47 22.84 -7.44
N GLY A 199 -4.55 23.13 -8.37
CA GLY A 199 -3.13 23.36 -8.12
C GLY A 199 -2.27 22.10 -8.22
N GLY A 200 -1.08 22.26 -8.78
CA GLY A 200 -0.09 21.18 -8.94
C GLY A 200 -0.52 20.24 -10.07
N LEU A 201 -0.41 18.92 -9.86
CA LEU A 201 -0.82 17.94 -10.87
C LEU A 201 -2.34 17.88 -11.07
N PHE A 202 -3.15 18.39 -10.14
CA PHE A 202 -4.60 18.43 -10.28
C PHE A 202 -5.08 19.33 -11.44
N ASP A 203 -4.23 20.25 -11.91
CA ASP A 203 -4.54 21.11 -13.06
C ASP A 203 -4.45 20.34 -14.39
N PHE A 204 -3.81 19.16 -14.40
CA PHE A 204 -3.59 18.35 -15.59
C PHE A 204 -4.36 17.03 -15.56
N ILE A 205 -4.46 16.40 -14.39
CA ILE A 205 -5.08 15.08 -14.21
C ILE A 205 -6.01 15.06 -12.99
N SER A 206 -7.11 14.31 -13.07
CA SER A 206 -8.14 14.32 -12.02
C SER A 206 -7.73 13.60 -10.73
N CYS A 207 -6.89 12.55 -10.83
CA CYS A 207 -6.51 11.69 -9.71
C CYS A 207 -5.00 11.41 -9.66
N PRO A 208 -4.13 12.42 -9.51
CA PRO A 208 -2.69 12.23 -9.36
C PRO A 208 -2.32 11.35 -8.16
N ASN A 209 -3.16 11.33 -7.13
CA ASN A 209 -2.96 10.45 -5.97
C ASN A 209 -3.05 8.95 -6.31
N TYR A 210 -3.62 8.57 -7.46
CA TYR A 210 -3.66 7.16 -7.90
C TYR A 210 -2.32 6.66 -8.42
N CYS A 211 -1.35 7.55 -8.66
CA CYS A 211 0.04 7.17 -8.98
C CYS A 211 0.73 6.36 -7.86
N LYS A 212 0.07 6.13 -6.71
CA LYS A 212 0.49 5.12 -5.71
C LYS A 212 0.79 3.75 -6.34
N CYS A 213 0.13 3.37 -7.44
CA CYS A 213 0.42 2.11 -8.14
C CYS A 213 1.88 1.96 -8.61
N MET A 214 2.63 3.06 -8.73
CA MET A 214 4.06 3.05 -9.07
C MET A 214 4.96 2.78 -7.86
N CYS A 215 4.40 2.70 -6.64
CA CYS A 215 5.13 2.58 -5.37
C CYS A 215 5.01 1.21 -4.70
N VAL A 216 4.25 0.27 -5.28
CA VAL A 216 3.85 -0.99 -4.63
C VAL A 216 4.18 -2.19 -5.50
#